data_AF-A0A537YN68-F1
#
_entry.id   AF-A0A537YN68-F1
#
_cell.length_a   1.000
_cell.length_b   1.000
_cell.length_c   1.000
_cell.angle_alpha   90.00
_cell.angle_beta   90.00
_cell.angle_gamma   90.00
#
_symmetry.space_group_name_H-M   'P 1'
#
loop_
_entity.id
_entity.type
_entity.pdbx_description
1 polymer ?
#
loop_
_entity_poly.entity_id
_entity_poly.type
_entity_poly.pdbx_seq_one_letter_code
_entity_poly.pdbx_strand_id
1 'polypeptide(L)'
;MSVLDERDLEIVAALQEDARATYADVAQRVGLSASAVHDRVRKLEQAGVIRGYRAIIAPETVGLLITALIAATPLDPKQPDDLPERLSDFPQVED
;
A
#
# COMPACT_ATOMS: atom_id res chain seq x y z
N MET A 1 11.99 -8.70 -10.75
CA MET A 1 10.95 -7.65 -10.74
C MET A 1 10.00 -7.97 -11.88
N SER A 2 8.78 -8.44 -11.60
CA SER A 2 7.80 -8.66 -12.67
C SER A 2 7.34 -7.29 -13.17
N VAL A 3 7.52 -7.04 -14.47
CA VAL A 3 6.97 -5.83 -15.09
C VAL A 3 5.46 -5.92 -15.02
N LEU A 4 4.81 -4.95 -14.36
CA LEU A 4 3.36 -4.82 -14.35
C LEU A 4 2.89 -4.47 -15.76
N ASP A 5 1.88 -5.17 -16.26
CA ASP A 5 1.26 -4.78 -17.52
C ASP A 5 0.25 -3.63 -17.33
N GLU A 6 -0.20 -3.05 -18.43
CA GLU A 6 -1.13 -1.91 -18.39
C GLU A 6 -2.43 -2.25 -17.64
N ARG A 7 -2.94 -3.48 -17.78
CA ARG A 7 -4.18 -3.90 -17.11
C ARG A 7 -3.97 -4.05 -15.61
N ASP A 8 -2.80 -4.53 -15.18
CA ASP A 8 -2.45 -4.58 -13.76
C ASP A 8 -2.40 -3.18 -13.14
N LEU A 9 -1.84 -2.20 -13.85
CA LEU A 9 -1.81 -0.81 -13.40
C LEU A 9 -3.22 -0.21 -13.31
N GLU A 10 -4.09 -0.49 -14.29
CA GLU A 10 -5.50 -0.05 -14.25
C GLU A 10 -6.27 -0.69 -13.07
N ILE A 11 -6.03 -1.97 -12.78
CA ILE A 11 -6.63 -2.66 -11.62
C ILE A 11 -6.15 -2.03 -10.31
N VAL A 12 -4.85 -1.77 -10.18
CA VAL A 12 -4.30 -1.09 -9.00
C VAL A 12 -4.91 0.30 -8.84
N ALA A 13 -5.03 1.08 -9.92
CA ALA A 13 -5.64 2.40 -9.88
C ALA A 13 -7.11 2.33 -9.42
N ALA A 14 -7.89 1.35 -9.93
CA ALA A 14 -9.27 1.16 -9.51
C ALA A 14 -9.39 0.81 -8.02
N LEU A 15 -8.52 -0.06 -7.51
CA LEU A 15 -8.50 -0.46 -6.09
C LEU A 15 -7.94 0.62 -5.16
N GLN A 16 -7.07 1.50 -5.65
CA GLN A 16 -6.60 2.66 -4.90
C GLN A 16 -7.72 3.70 -4.69
N GLU A 17 -8.62 3.83 -5.67
CA GLU A 17 -9.79 4.70 -5.55
C GLU A 17 -10.86 4.08 -4.65
N ASP A 18 -11.16 2.79 -4.84
CA ASP A 18 -12.07 2.05 -3.99
C ASP A 18 -11.60 0.61 -3.77
N ALA A 19 -10.93 0.39 -2.64
CA ALA A 19 -10.47 -0.93 -2.21
C ALA A 19 -11.62 -1.91 -1.91
N ARG A 20 -12.87 -1.43 -1.78
CA ARG A 20 -14.06 -2.24 -1.51
C ARG A 20 -14.86 -2.56 -2.77
N ALA A 21 -14.45 -2.01 -3.93
CA ALA A 21 -15.09 -2.31 -5.20
C ALA A 21 -15.10 -3.82 -5.44
N THR A 22 -16.21 -4.34 -5.96
CA THR A 22 -16.26 -5.77 -6.30
C THR A 22 -15.39 -6.03 -7.52
N TYR A 23 -14.92 -7.27 -7.70
CA TYR A 23 -14.19 -7.62 -8.92
C TYR A 23 -15.04 -7.43 -10.19
N ALA A 24 -16.37 -7.45 -10.09
CA ALA A 24 -17.24 -7.13 -11.22
C ALA A 24 -17.18 -5.64 -11.58
N ASP A 25 -17.18 -4.74 -10.59
CA ASP A 25 -17.07 -3.29 -10.81
C ASP A 25 -15.72 -2.93 -11.42
N VAL A 26 -14.63 -3.49 -10.86
CA VAL A 26 -13.27 -3.31 -11.41
C VAL A 26 -13.19 -3.86 -12.83
N ALA A 27 -13.74 -5.05 -13.08
CA ALA A 27 -13.75 -5.68 -14.41
C ALA A 27 -14.47 -4.84 -15.46
N GLN A 28 -15.62 -4.24 -15.11
CA GLN A 28 -16.34 -3.32 -15.98
C GLN A 28 -15.49 -2.09 -16.34
N ARG A 29 -14.70 -1.60 -15.38
CA ARG A 29 -13.87 -0.40 -15.57
C ARG A 29 -12.63 -0.65 -16.42
N VAL A 30 -11.99 -1.82 -16.29
CA VAL A 30 -10.72 -2.15 -16.96
C VAL A 30 -10.89 -3.01 -18.24
N GLY A 31 -12.13 -3.35 -18.59
CA GLY A 31 -12.47 -4.11 -19.80
C GLY A 31 -12.09 -5.60 -19.73
N LEU A 32 -12.18 -6.21 -18.55
CA LEU A 32 -11.86 -7.62 -18.32
C LEU A 32 -13.07 -8.40 -17.79
N SER A 33 -12.93 -9.71 -17.61
CA SER A 33 -13.89 -10.50 -16.85
C SER A 33 -13.58 -10.43 -15.35
N ALA A 34 -14.60 -10.61 -14.50
CA ALA A 34 -14.40 -10.65 -13.04
C ALA A 34 -13.40 -11.74 -12.59
N SER A 35 -13.38 -12.90 -13.26
CA SER A 35 -12.41 -13.97 -12.99
C SER A 35 -10.98 -13.53 -13.34
N ALA A 36 -10.79 -12.83 -14.46
CA ALA A 36 -9.47 -12.34 -14.86
C ALA A 36 -8.95 -11.28 -13.89
N VAL A 37 -9.82 -10.39 -13.40
CA VAL A 37 -9.47 -9.42 -12.34
C VAL A 37 -9.10 -10.14 -11.05
N HIS A 38 -9.89 -11.13 -10.62
CA HIS A 38 -9.59 -11.91 -9.41
C HIS A 38 -8.18 -12.56 -9.47
N ASP A 39 -7.86 -13.22 -10.58
CA ASP A 39 -6.55 -13.86 -10.76
C ASP A 39 -5.40 -12.86 -10.76
N ARG A 40 -5.60 -11.68 -11.37
CA ARG A 40 -4.61 -10.60 -11.41
C ARG A 40 -4.39 -9.98 -10.03
N VAL A 41 -5.46 -9.63 -9.32
CA VAL A 41 -5.37 -9.11 -7.94
C VAL A 41 -4.61 -10.08 -7.05
N ARG A 42 -4.94 -11.38 -7.11
CA ARG A 42 -4.21 -12.41 -6.36
C ARG A 42 -2.72 -12.45 -6.70
N LYS A 43 -2.35 -12.34 -7.98
CA LYS A 43 -0.94 -12.28 -8.40
C LYS A 43 -0.24 -11.02 -7.89
N LEU A 44 -0.91 -9.87 -7.92
CA LEU A 44 -0.38 -8.61 -7.41
C LEU A 44 -0.14 -8.66 -5.90
N GLU A 45 -1.04 -9.28 -5.14
CA GLU A 45 -0.87 -9.54 -3.71
C GLU A 45 0.29 -10.49 -3.44
N GLN A 46 0.35 -11.63 -4.15
CA GLN A 46 1.43 -12.61 -4.00
C GLN A 46 2.81 -12.05 -4.38
N ALA A 47 2.85 -11.13 -5.34
CA ALA A 47 4.07 -10.44 -5.77
C ALA A 47 4.46 -9.28 -4.82
N GLY A 48 3.65 -8.96 -3.81
CA GLY A 48 3.88 -7.84 -2.90
C GLY A 48 3.65 -6.46 -3.52
N VAL A 49 3.00 -6.39 -4.69
CA VAL A 49 2.62 -5.14 -5.35
C VAL A 49 1.46 -4.50 -4.59
N ILE A 50 0.44 -5.30 -4.27
CA ILE A 50 -0.59 -4.94 -3.29
C ILE A 50 -0.15 -5.49 -1.94
N ARG A 51 0.31 -4.60 -1.06
CA ARG A 51 0.80 -4.99 0.28
C ARG A 51 -0.30 -5.10 1.34
N GLY A 52 -1.48 -4.52 1.07
CA GLY A 52 -2.62 -4.58 1.96
C GLY A 52 -3.69 -3.56 1.59
N TYR A 53 -4.82 -3.66 2.28
CA TYR A 53 -5.96 -2.74 2.14
C TYR A 53 -6.21 -2.08 3.49
N ARG A 54 -6.34 -0.75 3.51
CA ARG A 54 -6.51 0.04 4.73
C ARG A 54 -7.57 1.11 4.54
N ALA A 55 -8.30 1.40 5.62
CA ALA A 55 -9.13 2.60 5.67
C ALA A 55 -8.23 3.84 5.76
N ILE A 56 -8.60 4.90 5.05
CA ILE A 56 -7.98 6.23 5.22
C ILE A 56 -8.73 6.91 6.36
N ILE A 57 -8.06 7.10 7.49
CA ILE A 57 -8.63 7.72 8.70
C ILE A 57 -8.10 9.14 8.80
N ALA A 58 -8.98 10.10 9.06
CA ALA A 58 -8.60 11.48 9.32
C ALA A 58 -7.84 11.56 10.67
N PRO A 59 -6.53 11.86 10.69
CA PRO A 59 -5.72 11.79 11.91
C PRO A 59 -6.25 12.68 13.04
N GLU A 60 -6.76 13.87 12.73
CA GLU A 60 -7.30 14.82 13.68
C GLU A 60 -8.52 14.29 14.44
N THR A 61 -9.29 13.38 13.83
CA THR A 61 -10.49 12.79 14.45
C THR A 61 -10.17 11.73 15.50
N VAL A 62 -8.95 11.18 15.45
CA VAL A 62 -8.46 10.16 16.39
C VAL A 62 -7.41 10.72 17.36
N GLY A 63 -7.31 12.05 17.48
CA GLY A 63 -6.40 12.73 18.41
C GLY A 63 -4.96 12.88 17.91
N LEU A 64 -4.69 12.58 16.64
CA LEU A 64 -3.39 12.79 16.00
C LEU A 64 -3.38 14.17 15.31
N LEU A 65 -3.11 15.22 16.10
CA LEU A 65 -3.22 16.61 15.64
C LEU A 65 -2.00 17.12 14.86
N ILE A 66 -0.89 16.38 14.88
CA ILE A 66 0.37 16.79 14.26
C ILE A 66 0.91 15.59 13.48
N THR A 67 1.15 15.80 12.18
CA THR A 67 1.93 14.90 11.33
C THR A 67 3.27 15.56 11.04
N ALA A 68 4.36 14.81 11.20
CA ALA A 68 5.71 15.31 10.95
C ALA A 68 6.46 14.36 10.02
N LEU A 69 7.16 14.92 9.03
CA LEU A 69 8.15 14.20 8.25
C LEU A 69 9.51 14.37 8.93
N ILE A 70 10.10 13.27 9.37
CA ILE A 70 11.36 13.26 10.10
C ILE A 70 12.42 12.58 9.23
N ALA A 71 13.46 13.34 8.88
CA ALA A 71 14.68 12.77 8.33
C ALA A 71 15.64 12.47 9.50
N ALA A 72 16.04 11.22 9.64
CA ALA A 72 16.99 10.79 10.66
C ALA A 72 18.26 10.25 9.99
N THR A 73 19.40 10.38 10.67
CA THR A 73 20.68 9.84 10.22
C THR A 73 21.41 9.27 11.44
N PRO A 74 22.02 8.08 11.34
CA PRO A 74 22.84 7.53 12.43
C PRO A 74 23.94 8.51 12.84
N LEU A 75 24.11 8.70 14.15
CA LEU A 75 25.18 9.56 14.68
C LEU A 75 26.56 8.93 14.48
N ASP A 76 26.65 7.60 14.56
CA ASP A 76 27.87 6.84 14.32
C ASP A 76 27.70 5.91 13.11
N PRO A 77 28.34 6.21 11.97
CA PRO A 77 28.20 5.42 10.75
C PRO A 77 28.90 4.06 10.82
N LYS A 78 29.63 3.76 11.89
CA LYS A 78 30.25 2.44 12.11
C LYS A 78 29.30 1.45 12.75
N GLN A 79 28.20 1.92 13.35
CA GLN A 79 27.19 1.06 13.92
C GLN A 79 26.25 0.55 12.81
N PRO A 80 25.69 -0.66 12.94
CA PRO A 80 24.63 -1.12 12.05
C PRO A 80 23.47 -0.12 12.05
N ASP A 81 22.87 0.11 10.89
CA ASP A 81 21.63 0.89 10.81
C ASP A 81 20.47 0.03 11.30
N ASP A 82 20.09 0.24 12.57
CA ASP A 82 19.00 -0.45 13.26
C ASP A 82 17.77 0.44 13.46
N LEU A 83 17.72 1.58 12.77
CA LEU A 83 16.65 2.55 12.93
C LEU A 83 15.27 1.98 12.59
N PRO A 84 15.06 1.25 11.47
CA PRO A 84 13.75 0.67 11.16
C PRO A 84 13.24 -0.29 12.24
N GLU A 85 14.10 -1.17 12.75
CA GLU A 85 13.74 -2.12 13.81
C GLU A 85 13.31 -1.39 15.08
N ARG A 86 14.03 -0.34 15.45
CA ARG A 86 13.72 0.45 16.66
C ARG A 86 12.48 1.30 16.54
N LEU A 87 12.13 1.73 15.32
CA LEU A 87 10.92 2.50 15.07
C LEU A 87 9.67 1.61 14.99
N SER A 88 9.82 0.31 14.74
CA SER A 88 8.69 -0.62 14.66
C SER A 88 7.86 -0.73 15.95
N ASP A 89 8.45 -0.41 17.10
CA ASP A 89 7.76 -0.36 18.40
C ASP A 89 6.86 0.88 18.56
N PHE A 90 6.98 1.88 17.68
CA PHE A 90 6.21 3.12 17.74
C PHE A 90 5.05 3.08 16.74
N PRO A 91 3.80 2.85 17.20
CA PRO A 91 2.64 2.71 16.31
C PRO A 91 2.29 3.99 15.54
N GLN A 92 2.88 5.13 15.89
CA GLN A 92 2.72 6.41 15.21
C GLN A 92 3.66 6.56 14.00
N VAL A 93 4.62 5.67 13.82
CA VAL A 93 5.51 5.67 12.65
C VAL A 93 4.83 4.88 11.54
N GLU A 94 4.57 5.55 10.42
CA GLU A 94 3.96 4.96 9.24
C GLU A 94 5.05 4.54 8.22
N ASP A 95 4.80 3.42 7.52
CA ASP A 95 5.63 2.84 6.43
C ASP A 95 5.45 3.52 5.06
#